data_AF-K9UBW9-F1
#
_entry.id   AF-K9UBW9-F1
#
_cell.length_a   1.000
_cell.length_b   1.000
_cell.length_c   1.000
_cell.angle_alpha   90.00
_cell.angle_beta   90.00
_cell.angle_gamma   90.00
#
_symmetry.space_group_name_H-M   'P 1'
#
loop_
_entity.id
_entity.type
_entity.pdbx_description
1 polymer ?
#
loop_
_entity_poly.entity_id
_entity_poly.type
_entity_poly.pdbx_seq_one_letter_code
_entity_poly.pdbx_strand_id
1 'polypeptide(L)'
;MAKLVAIGDSLTQGFQSGAILKTEWSYPSMIARALGLSVPTDFRIPSFFGSGLPINIEELLRFMATELGDEISIDEWILRFPILLERFIDDVEDLYERGRGRKPSTFRGQFHNLAVWGFRVLDTFRINSEYCDQVIKKSEGWIEDDFLGLPNAPMYRTARIVLNPAKEKDKGTWTQIDNLQAINDKEGVENLIIWLGANDCLGTVGSLSLKEMPSTFSSEVPEERGKFNLTHPDIFKKDYATLIASVKAAISADTRVFVGTIPYVTIPPITQGIGKLPADSKYFDYYGRFFANEHNFNPFFNSKLTGAEIEKIDATVDEFNQIIRSEVSSAGDNFHLVDLGGILNSLAVKRNHLTNSPDEPLRAYYQSLGLSDHPLLSLDPVPNALLLKTQNSTRKSGGLFSLDSVHPSTIGYGIAAEAFLRKMQDVGVKDANPLHLDWRQIIAQDSLLQSPPALWDDIINGAERNSILWDVIFKVLG
;
A
#
# COMPACT_ATOMS: atom_id res chain seq x y z
N MET A 1 -13.50 -11.88 23.00
CA MET A 1 -13.90 -11.46 21.64
C MET A 1 -12.95 -10.43 21.13
N ALA A 2 -12.27 -10.73 20.03
CA ALA A 2 -11.53 -9.75 19.26
C ALA A 2 -12.54 -8.83 18.57
N LYS A 3 -12.58 -7.55 18.98
CA LYS A 3 -13.53 -6.57 18.42
C LYS A 3 -13.27 -6.27 16.95
N LEU A 4 -12.03 -6.39 16.49
CA LEU A 4 -11.62 -6.11 15.12
C LEU A 4 -10.47 -7.04 14.71
N VAL A 5 -10.57 -7.63 13.53
CA VAL A 5 -9.48 -8.33 12.84
C VAL A 5 -9.42 -7.79 11.41
N ALA A 6 -8.23 -7.73 10.80
CA ALA A 6 -8.05 -7.28 9.42
C ALA A 6 -7.15 -8.25 8.65
N ILE A 7 -7.59 -8.64 7.46
CA ILE A 7 -6.78 -9.33 6.45
C ILE A 7 -6.64 -8.42 5.22
N GLY A 8 -5.46 -8.42 4.62
CA GLY A 8 -5.17 -7.47 3.56
C GLY A 8 -3.75 -7.50 3.06
N ASP A 9 -3.46 -6.53 2.20
CA ASP A 9 -2.16 -6.31 1.60
C ASP A 9 -1.41 -5.12 2.25
N SER A 10 -0.59 -4.40 1.47
CA SER A 10 0.21 -3.26 1.92
C SER A 10 -0.65 -2.13 2.49
N LEU A 11 -1.83 -1.89 1.92
CA LEU A 11 -2.76 -0.86 2.39
C LEU A 11 -3.24 -1.20 3.81
N THR A 12 -3.60 -2.46 4.04
CA THR A 12 -4.09 -2.90 5.35
C THR A 12 -2.98 -2.99 6.39
N GLN A 13 -1.77 -3.34 5.98
CA GLN A 13 -0.65 -3.47 6.89
C GLN A 13 -0.14 -2.11 7.40
N GLY A 14 -0.31 -1.04 6.62
CA GLY A 14 0.21 0.31 6.92
C GLY A 14 1.57 0.58 6.26
N PHE A 15 1.78 0.04 5.07
CA PHE A 15 2.99 0.29 4.28
C PHE A 15 3.02 1.74 3.81
N GLN A 16 4.13 2.44 4.03
CA GLN A 16 4.21 3.88 3.76
C GLN A 16 5.63 4.24 3.38
N SER A 17 5.80 5.12 2.39
CA SER A 17 7.10 5.64 1.95
C SER A 17 8.10 4.53 1.61
N GLY A 18 7.63 3.44 0.97
CA GLY A 18 8.48 2.35 0.50
C GLY A 18 8.76 1.25 1.53
N ALA A 19 8.25 1.35 2.76
CA ALA A 19 8.45 0.32 3.77
C ALA A 19 7.27 0.10 4.73
N ILE A 20 7.26 -1.09 5.34
CA ILE A 20 6.45 -1.35 6.53
C ILE A 20 7.23 -0.96 7.80
N LEU A 21 6.69 0.03 8.53
CA LEU A 21 7.28 0.53 9.78
C LEU A 21 6.21 0.94 10.80
N LYS A 22 5.38 1.92 10.47
CA LYS A 22 4.40 2.58 11.37
C LYS A 22 3.04 1.85 11.38
N THR A 23 3.03 0.55 11.72
CA THR A 23 1.81 -0.28 11.73
C THR A 23 0.73 0.23 12.69
N GLU A 24 1.13 0.97 13.71
CA GLU A 24 0.25 1.65 14.67
C GLU A 24 -0.56 2.79 14.04
N TRP A 25 -0.18 3.27 12.86
CA TRP A 25 -0.89 4.27 12.05
C TRP A 25 -1.50 3.69 10.78
N SER A 26 -1.59 2.36 10.67
CA SER A 26 -2.41 1.73 9.63
C SER A 26 -3.90 2.04 9.86
N TYR A 27 -4.69 2.06 8.79
CA TYR A 27 -6.12 2.36 8.91
C TYR A 27 -6.86 1.39 9.86
N PRO A 28 -6.56 0.08 9.96
CA PRO A 28 -7.18 -0.78 10.97
C PRO A 28 -6.83 -0.36 12.41
N SER A 29 -5.60 0.10 12.65
CA SER A 29 -5.19 0.62 13.96
C SER A 29 -5.93 1.93 14.32
N MET A 30 -6.22 2.78 13.34
CA MET A 30 -7.04 3.99 13.53
C MET A 30 -8.49 3.62 13.87
N ILE A 31 -9.08 2.66 13.14
CA ILE A 31 -10.43 2.14 13.42
C ILE A 31 -10.47 1.52 14.82
N ALA A 32 -9.48 0.71 15.20
CA ALA A 32 -9.40 0.10 16.52
C ALA A 32 -9.46 1.14 17.64
N ARG A 33 -8.68 2.24 17.54
CA ARG A 33 -8.74 3.34 18.51
C ARG A 33 -10.11 4.02 18.54
N ALA A 34 -10.74 4.24 17.39
CA ALA A 34 -12.09 4.81 17.30
C ALA A 34 -13.18 3.91 17.93
N LEU A 35 -12.96 2.58 17.95
CA LEU A 35 -13.79 1.59 18.65
C LEU A 35 -13.44 1.46 20.16
N GLY A 36 -12.56 2.33 20.67
CA GLY A 36 -12.12 2.38 22.06
C GLY A 36 -11.08 1.33 22.45
N LEU A 37 -10.36 0.76 21.47
CA LEU A 37 -9.32 -0.24 21.72
C LEU A 37 -7.93 0.41 21.88
N SER A 38 -7.14 -0.11 22.80
CA SER A 38 -5.72 0.26 22.92
C SER A 38 -4.91 -0.49 21.85
N VAL A 39 -4.06 0.23 21.12
CA VAL A 39 -3.10 -0.36 20.16
C VAL A 39 -1.70 -0.25 20.79
N PRO A 40 -0.91 -1.33 20.94
CA PRO A 40 -1.11 -2.68 20.38
C PRO A 40 -1.74 -3.72 21.33
N THR A 41 -2.29 -3.30 22.48
CA THR A 41 -2.70 -4.25 23.54
C THR A 41 -4.00 -4.99 23.23
N ASP A 42 -5.06 -4.25 22.91
CA ASP A 42 -6.39 -4.80 22.60
C ASP A 42 -6.52 -5.15 21.11
N PHE A 43 -5.85 -4.38 20.24
CA PHE A 43 -5.68 -4.67 18.82
C PHE A 43 -4.21 -4.92 18.51
N ARG A 44 -3.83 -6.18 18.37
CA ARG A 44 -2.45 -6.65 18.26
C ARG A 44 -1.94 -6.46 16.84
N ILE A 45 -0.79 -5.80 16.70
CA ILE A 45 -0.15 -5.50 15.42
C ILE A 45 1.31 -5.98 15.39
N PRO A 46 1.84 -6.36 14.22
CA PRO A 46 3.26 -6.65 14.07
C PRO A 46 4.08 -5.36 14.25
N SER A 47 5.30 -5.50 14.78
CA SER A 47 6.27 -4.40 14.92
C SER A 47 7.52 -4.69 14.09
N PHE A 48 8.07 -3.68 13.45
CA PHE A 48 9.28 -3.77 12.63
C PHE A 48 10.39 -2.90 13.22
N PHE A 49 11.64 -3.33 13.05
CA PHE A 49 12.80 -2.65 13.64
C PHE A 49 13.47 -1.69 12.66
N GLY A 50 14.21 -0.71 13.20
CA GLY A 50 15.00 0.22 12.39
C GLY A 50 14.13 0.99 11.42
N SER A 51 14.57 1.09 10.17
CA SER A 51 13.86 1.81 9.10
C SER A 51 12.73 1.00 8.46
N GLY A 52 12.47 -0.25 8.87
CA GLY A 52 11.46 -1.11 8.24
C GLY A 52 11.97 -1.86 7.00
N LEU A 53 11.07 -2.49 6.24
CA LEU A 53 11.37 -3.25 5.00
C LEU A 53 10.43 -2.86 3.85
N PRO A 54 10.88 -2.86 2.58
CA PRO A 54 12.27 -3.04 2.13
C PRO A 54 13.15 -1.81 2.40
N ILE A 55 12.68 -0.59 2.09
CA ILE A 55 13.42 0.66 2.31
C ILE A 55 12.45 1.78 2.62
N ASN A 56 12.62 2.46 3.75
CA ASN A 56 11.87 3.67 4.04
C ASN A 56 12.55 4.88 3.42
N ILE A 57 11.96 5.39 2.34
CA ILE A 57 12.42 6.56 1.59
C ILE A 57 12.52 7.79 2.51
N GLU A 58 11.59 7.94 3.46
CA GLU A 58 11.60 9.09 4.37
C GLU A 58 12.80 9.04 5.32
N GLU A 59 13.07 7.90 5.95
CA GLU A 59 14.22 7.70 6.84
C GLU A 59 15.54 7.82 6.07
N LEU A 60 15.60 7.30 4.83
CA LEU A 60 16.75 7.45 3.95
C LEU A 60 17.06 8.93 3.67
N LEU A 61 16.05 9.72 3.30
CA LEU A 61 16.25 11.14 2.99
C LEU A 61 16.61 11.95 4.24
N ARG A 62 16.04 11.61 5.40
CA ARG A 62 16.42 12.24 6.67
C ARG A 62 17.87 11.92 7.04
N PHE A 63 18.28 10.66 6.89
CA PHE A 63 19.66 10.24 7.10
C PHE A 63 20.62 10.96 6.15
N MET A 64 20.31 11.01 4.86
CA MET A 64 21.12 11.75 3.88
C MET A 64 21.21 13.24 4.23
N ALA A 65 20.12 13.85 4.69
CA ALA A 65 20.13 15.24 5.11
C ALA A 65 21.06 15.50 6.31
N THR A 66 21.19 14.54 7.24
CA THR A 66 22.15 14.68 8.35
C THR A 66 23.61 14.64 7.91
N GLU A 67 23.91 14.07 6.73
CA GLU A 67 25.26 13.85 6.22
C GLU A 67 25.67 14.84 5.12
N LEU A 68 24.70 15.34 4.35
CA LEU A 68 24.88 16.24 3.21
C LEU A 68 24.37 17.66 3.49
N GLY A 69 23.44 17.82 4.43
CA GLY A 69 22.71 19.08 4.64
C GLY A 69 21.36 19.09 3.93
N ASP A 70 20.78 20.28 3.79
CA ASP A 70 19.42 20.46 3.24
C ASP A 70 19.38 20.57 1.71
N GLU A 71 20.55 20.56 1.05
CA GLU A 71 20.70 20.57 -0.41
C GLU A 71 21.82 19.61 -0.84
N ILE A 72 21.73 18.99 -2.02
CA ILE A 72 22.78 18.12 -2.58
C ILE A 72 23.54 18.82 -3.72
N SER A 73 24.84 19.05 -3.55
CA SER A 73 25.70 19.59 -4.61
C SER A 73 25.96 18.58 -5.74
N ILE A 74 26.43 19.05 -6.91
CA ILE A 74 26.73 18.17 -8.05
C ILE A 74 27.83 17.14 -7.71
N ASP A 75 28.85 17.54 -6.96
CA ASP A 75 29.91 16.63 -6.54
C ASP A 75 29.43 15.63 -5.49
N GLU A 76 28.54 16.03 -4.58
CA GLU A 76 27.91 15.14 -3.61
C GLU A 76 27.03 14.09 -4.30
N TRP A 77 26.26 14.47 -5.31
CA TRP A 77 25.47 13.56 -6.13
C TRP A 77 26.31 12.42 -6.73
N ILE A 78 27.55 12.71 -7.11
CA ILE A 78 28.43 11.75 -7.78
C ILE A 78 29.25 10.95 -6.78
N LEU A 79 29.77 11.59 -5.73
CA LEU A 79 30.81 11.02 -4.87
C LEU A 79 30.30 10.58 -3.50
N ARG A 80 29.22 11.18 -2.99
CA ARG A 80 28.73 10.96 -1.62
C ARG A 80 27.39 10.25 -1.58
N PHE A 81 26.43 10.68 -2.39
CA PHE A 81 25.09 10.13 -2.42
C PHE A 81 25.08 8.61 -2.65
N PRO A 82 25.81 8.04 -3.63
CA PRO A 82 25.81 6.59 -3.84
C PRO A 82 26.36 5.81 -2.64
N ILE A 83 27.42 6.31 -1.99
CA ILE A 83 28.04 5.69 -0.81
C ILE A 83 27.07 5.71 0.38
N LEU A 84 26.36 6.83 0.59
CA LEU A 84 25.40 6.95 1.67
C LEU A 84 24.16 6.08 1.43
N LEU A 85 23.71 5.98 0.17
CA LEU A 85 22.62 5.08 -0.22
C LEU A 85 23.01 3.63 0.08
N GLU A 86 24.17 3.18 -0.42
CA GLU A 86 24.72 1.84 -0.17
C GLU A 86 24.80 1.56 1.33
N ARG A 87 25.41 2.46 2.12
CA ARG A 87 25.50 2.33 3.58
C ARG A 87 24.13 2.17 4.26
N PHE A 88 23.13 2.94 3.85
CA PHE A 88 21.78 2.84 4.42
C PHE A 88 21.13 1.49 4.07
N ILE A 89 21.29 1.04 2.83
CA ILE A 89 20.73 -0.24 2.38
C ILE A 89 21.41 -1.40 3.11
N ASP A 90 22.74 -1.39 3.21
CA ASP A 90 23.53 -2.37 3.96
C ASP A 90 23.08 -2.45 5.43
N ASP A 91 22.86 -1.31 6.08
CA ASP A 91 22.38 -1.26 7.47
C ASP A 91 21.00 -1.93 7.62
N VAL A 92 20.11 -1.77 6.63
CA VAL A 92 18.79 -2.44 6.62
C VAL A 92 18.95 -3.94 6.33
N GLU A 93 19.77 -4.33 5.36
CA GLU A 93 20.09 -5.74 5.06
C GLU A 93 20.63 -6.42 6.33
N ASP A 94 21.71 -5.89 6.90
CA ASP A 94 22.35 -6.44 8.09
C ASP A 94 21.35 -6.61 9.23
N LEU A 95 20.47 -5.62 9.45
CA LEU A 95 19.45 -5.69 10.49
C LEU A 95 18.49 -6.88 10.31
N TYR A 96 18.02 -7.13 9.08
CA TYR A 96 16.97 -8.11 8.78
C TYR A 96 17.49 -9.48 8.33
N GLU A 97 18.76 -9.57 7.95
CA GLU A 97 19.42 -10.80 7.50
C GLU A 97 20.35 -11.41 8.54
N ARG A 98 21.00 -10.56 9.35
CA ARG A 98 22.04 -10.99 10.31
C ARG A 98 21.72 -10.52 11.74
N GLY A 99 20.95 -9.46 11.88
CA GLY A 99 20.66 -8.74 13.12
C GLY A 99 19.36 -9.14 13.81
N ARG A 100 18.85 -8.21 14.64
CA ARG A 100 17.64 -8.42 15.45
C ARG A 100 16.37 -8.61 14.63
N GLY A 101 16.29 -8.06 13.41
CA GLY A 101 15.14 -8.19 12.52
C GLY A 101 14.92 -9.62 12.01
N ARG A 102 15.95 -10.48 12.04
CA ARG A 102 15.83 -11.90 11.71
C ARG A 102 15.30 -12.76 12.85
N LYS A 103 15.48 -12.32 14.10
CA LYS A 103 15.24 -13.14 15.29
C LYS A 103 13.73 -13.34 15.49
N PRO A 104 13.28 -14.55 15.88
CA PRO A 104 11.89 -14.77 16.26
C PRO A 104 11.48 -13.80 17.39
N SER A 105 10.25 -13.30 17.30
CA SER A 105 9.64 -12.51 18.36
C SER A 105 9.35 -13.39 19.58
N THR A 106 9.32 -12.79 20.77
CA THR A 106 8.82 -13.45 21.98
C THR A 106 7.31 -13.56 21.99
N PHE A 107 6.61 -12.85 21.10
CA PHE A 107 5.16 -12.93 20.95
C PHE A 107 4.75 -14.22 20.24
N ARG A 108 4.02 -15.08 20.96
CA ARG A 108 3.53 -16.39 20.48
C ARG A 108 2.06 -16.40 20.05
N GLY A 109 1.40 -15.24 20.11
CA GLY A 109 0.00 -15.10 19.72
C GLY A 109 -0.19 -14.84 18.23
N GLN A 110 -1.43 -14.50 17.86
CA GLN A 110 -1.80 -14.03 16.54
C GLN A 110 -2.03 -12.52 16.57
N PHE A 111 -1.53 -11.81 15.58
CA PHE A 111 -1.88 -10.40 15.38
C PHE A 111 -3.34 -10.28 14.92
N HIS A 112 -4.02 -9.22 15.32
CA HIS A 112 -5.35 -8.89 14.79
C HIS A 112 -5.25 -8.18 13.44
N ASN A 113 -4.16 -7.47 13.16
CA ASN A 113 -3.80 -7.09 11.79
C ASN A 113 -2.91 -8.18 11.17
N LEU A 114 -3.51 -9.01 10.33
CA LEU A 114 -2.86 -10.14 9.65
C LEU A 114 -2.33 -9.76 8.26
N ALA A 115 -2.43 -8.50 7.86
CA ALA A 115 -2.07 -8.06 6.52
C ALA A 115 -0.56 -8.20 6.23
N VAL A 116 -0.24 -8.46 4.96
CA VAL A 116 1.14 -8.59 4.48
C VAL A 116 1.25 -7.87 3.14
N TRP A 117 2.16 -6.90 3.06
CA TRP A 117 2.42 -6.17 1.81
C TRP A 117 2.82 -7.12 0.68
N GLY A 118 2.40 -6.80 -0.55
CA GLY A 118 2.66 -7.61 -1.74
C GLY A 118 1.74 -8.83 -1.94
N PHE A 119 0.91 -9.21 -0.96
CA PHE A 119 -0.03 -10.32 -1.12
C PHE A 119 -1.09 -10.02 -2.20
N ARG A 120 -1.26 -10.97 -3.12
CA ARG A 120 -2.45 -11.12 -3.97
C ARG A 120 -3.53 -11.89 -3.24
N VAL A 121 -4.73 -11.96 -3.83
CA VAL A 121 -5.85 -12.72 -3.24
C VAL A 121 -5.48 -14.18 -2.94
N LEU A 122 -4.81 -14.86 -3.89
CA LEU A 122 -4.35 -16.25 -3.73
C LEU A 122 -3.45 -16.44 -2.50
N ASP A 123 -2.56 -15.48 -2.24
CA ASP A 123 -1.48 -15.63 -1.26
C ASP A 123 -2.02 -15.79 0.15
N THR A 124 -3.19 -15.23 0.43
CA THR A 124 -3.87 -15.26 1.73
C THR A 124 -4.12 -16.68 2.26
N PHE A 125 -4.28 -17.66 1.37
CA PHE A 125 -4.51 -19.07 1.68
C PHE A 125 -3.46 -20.00 1.05
N ARG A 126 -2.34 -19.45 0.53
CA ARG A 126 -1.23 -20.23 -0.02
C ARG A 126 0.11 -19.97 0.66
N ILE A 127 0.39 -18.73 1.05
CA ILE A 127 1.66 -18.38 1.68
C ILE A 127 1.57 -18.63 3.19
N ASN A 128 2.56 -19.36 3.70
CA ASN A 128 2.79 -19.63 5.12
C ASN A 128 4.28 -19.46 5.45
N SER A 129 4.63 -19.53 6.74
CA SER A 129 6.01 -19.29 7.17
C SER A 129 7.03 -20.30 6.62
N GLU A 130 6.65 -21.56 6.42
CA GLU A 130 7.51 -22.56 5.78
C GLU A 130 7.80 -22.22 4.31
N TYR A 131 6.78 -21.80 3.56
CA TYR A 131 6.95 -21.31 2.20
C TYR A 131 7.86 -20.08 2.16
N CYS A 132 7.67 -19.13 3.08
CA CYS A 132 8.55 -17.96 3.19
C CYS A 132 10.00 -18.37 3.44
N ASP A 133 10.26 -19.31 4.35
CA ASP A 133 11.63 -19.77 4.64
C ASP A 133 12.25 -20.51 3.44
N GLN A 134 11.45 -21.23 2.64
CA GLN A 134 11.91 -21.84 1.39
C GLN A 134 12.32 -20.78 0.36
N VAL A 135 11.48 -19.75 0.15
CA VAL A 135 11.77 -18.68 -0.82
C VAL A 135 12.99 -17.86 -0.37
N ILE A 136 13.07 -17.46 0.90
CA ILE A 136 14.22 -16.74 1.46
C ILE A 136 15.51 -17.55 1.29
N LYS A 137 15.48 -18.85 1.59
CA LYS A 137 16.66 -19.70 1.43
C LYS A 137 17.07 -19.87 -0.04
N LYS A 138 16.09 -19.98 -0.93
CA LYS A 138 16.34 -20.05 -2.37
C LYS A 138 17.01 -18.76 -2.81
N SER A 139 16.47 -17.60 -2.46
CA SER A 139 17.00 -16.32 -2.88
C SER A 139 18.35 -15.99 -2.23
N GLU A 140 18.64 -16.42 -1.00
CA GLU A 140 19.98 -16.34 -0.38
C GLU A 140 21.02 -17.21 -1.13
N GLY A 141 20.58 -18.23 -1.86
CA GLY A 141 21.44 -19.12 -2.65
C GLY A 141 21.76 -18.63 -4.07
N TRP A 142 21.07 -17.60 -4.57
CA TRP A 142 21.37 -16.94 -5.84
C TRP A 142 22.23 -15.70 -5.53
N ILE A 143 23.54 -15.84 -5.65
CA ILE A 143 24.46 -14.70 -5.72
C ILE A 143 24.36 -14.16 -7.14
N GLU A 144 23.28 -13.45 -7.46
CA GLU A 144 23.36 -12.41 -8.47
C GLU A 144 23.46 -11.11 -7.69
N ASP A 145 24.56 -10.37 -7.92
CA ASP A 145 24.78 -9.04 -7.38
C ASP A 145 23.58 -8.16 -7.77
N ASP A 146 22.56 -8.07 -6.91
CA ASP A 146 21.57 -7.01 -6.98
C ASP A 146 22.40 -5.73 -6.86
N PHE A 147 22.50 -4.98 -7.97
CA PHE A 147 23.40 -3.84 -8.16
C PHE A 147 23.23 -2.72 -7.09
N LEU A 148 22.23 -2.85 -6.20
CA LEU A 148 21.92 -1.95 -5.08
C LEU A 148 21.63 -2.66 -3.74
N GLY A 149 21.77 -3.99 -3.61
CA GLY A 149 21.79 -4.70 -2.31
C GLY A 149 20.49 -4.69 -1.48
N LEU A 150 19.30 -4.61 -2.09
CA LEU A 150 18.04 -4.61 -1.31
C LEU A 150 17.95 -5.85 -0.40
N PRO A 151 17.35 -5.75 0.80
CA PRO A 151 17.19 -6.91 1.69
C PRO A 151 16.49 -8.04 0.95
N ASN A 152 17.05 -9.23 0.99
CA ASN A 152 16.62 -10.34 0.16
C ASN A 152 15.23 -10.85 0.58
N ALA A 153 14.35 -11.12 -0.39
CA ALA A 153 12.99 -11.63 -0.18
C ALA A 153 12.23 -10.85 0.93
N PRO A 154 12.20 -9.51 0.90
CA PRO A 154 11.80 -8.68 2.04
C PRO A 154 10.33 -8.85 2.40
N MET A 155 9.47 -9.10 1.39
CA MET A 155 8.06 -9.45 1.60
C MET A 155 7.93 -10.75 2.39
N TYR A 156 8.64 -11.81 2.01
CA TYR A 156 8.58 -13.10 2.69
C TYR A 156 9.18 -13.04 4.11
N ARG A 157 10.21 -12.21 4.33
CA ARG A 157 10.73 -11.91 5.68
C ARG A 157 9.67 -11.22 6.55
N THR A 158 8.87 -10.33 5.97
CA THR A 158 7.74 -9.68 6.64
C THR A 158 6.61 -10.68 6.91
N ALA A 159 6.24 -11.49 5.91
CA ALA A 159 5.17 -12.47 5.99
C ALA A 159 5.40 -13.46 7.15
N ARG A 160 6.62 -14.01 7.31
CA ARG A 160 6.91 -14.91 8.45
C ARG A 160 6.76 -14.23 9.81
N ILE A 161 7.07 -12.93 9.92
CA ILE A 161 6.91 -12.17 11.18
C ILE A 161 5.42 -12.06 11.52
N VAL A 162 4.57 -11.84 10.52
CA VAL A 162 3.11 -11.71 10.70
C VAL A 162 2.47 -13.06 10.97
N LEU A 163 2.78 -14.08 10.17
CA LEU A 163 2.09 -15.38 10.16
C LEU A 163 2.56 -16.33 11.27
N ASN A 164 3.84 -16.24 11.66
CA ASN A 164 4.43 -17.10 12.69
C ASN A 164 5.56 -16.35 13.44
N PRO A 165 5.22 -15.31 14.24
CA PRO A 165 6.19 -14.39 14.84
C PRO A 165 7.26 -15.08 15.69
N ALA A 166 6.88 -16.11 16.43
CA ALA A 166 7.79 -16.89 17.30
C ALA A 166 8.45 -18.09 16.59
N LYS A 167 8.21 -18.29 15.29
CA LYS A 167 8.68 -19.44 14.50
C LYS A 167 8.36 -20.78 15.16
N GLU A 168 7.12 -20.93 15.63
CA GLU A 168 6.65 -22.17 16.24
C GLU A 168 6.44 -23.22 15.16
N LYS A 169 7.02 -24.41 15.35
CA LYS A 169 7.00 -25.50 14.36
C LYS A 169 5.58 -25.89 13.95
N ASP A 170 4.66 -25.97 14.91
CA ASP A 170 3.28 -26.41 14.67
C ASP A 170 2.44 -25.35 13.92
N LYS A 171 2.95 -24.13 13.80
CA LYS A 171 2.36 -23.02 13.03
C LYS A 171 3.07 -22.76 11.71
N GLY A 172 4.03 -23.61 11.33
CA GLY A 172 4.85 -23.47 10.13
C GLY A 172 4.02 -23.28 8.85
N THR A 173 2.91 -24.03 8.77
CA THR A 173 2.00 -24.08 7.62
C THR A 173 0.83 -23.11 7.70
N TRP A 174 0.72 -22.30 8.76
CA TRP A 174 -0.42 -21.38 8.94
C TRP A 174 -0.34 -20.19 7.98
N THR A 175 -1.44 -19.96 7.27
CA THR A 175 -1.68 -18.84 6.35
C THR A 175 -2.38 -17.67 7.07
N GLN A 176 -2.77 -16.61 6.35
CA GLN A 176 -3.62 -15.56 6.94
C GLN A 176 -4.96 -16.13 7.40
N ILE A 177 -5.54 -17.06 6.65
CA ILE A 177 -6.83 -17.69 6.98
C ILE A 177 -6.70 -18.59 8.21
N ASP A 178 -5.64 -19.39 8.33
CA ASP A 178 -5.44 -20.25 9.51
C ASP A 178 -5.26 -19.41 10.79
N ASN A 179 -4.54 -18.29 10.68
CA ASN A 179 -4.42 -17.35 11.80
C ASN A 179 -5.76 -16.68 12.15
N LEU A 180 -6.59 -16.35 11.16
CA LEU A 180 -7.95 -15.83 11.39
C LEU A 180 -8.82 -16.86 12.13
N GLN A 181 -8.82 -18.11 11.68
CA GLN A 181 -9.53 -19.21 12.35
C GLN A 181 -9.06 -19.35 13.80
N ALA A 182 -7.75 -19.34 14.05
CA ALA A 182 -7.20 -19.47 15.39
C ALA A 182 -7.60 -18.32 16.33
N ILE A 183 -7.72 -17.08 15.81
CA ILE A 183 -8.25 -15.95 16.58
C ILE A 183 -9.72 -16.19 16.91
N ASN A 184 -10.51 -16.60 15.91
CA ASN A 184 -11.93 -16.86 16.09
C ASN A 184 -12.20 -17.98 17.12
N ASP A 185 -11.47 -19.09 17.04
CA ASP A 185 -11.62 -20.23 17.97
C ASP A 185 -11.28 -19.86 19.42
N LYS A 186 -10.27 -18.99 19.60
CA LYS A 186 -9.77 -18.62 20.92
C LYS A 186 -10.53 -17.46 21.55
N GLU A 187 -10.87 -16.46 20.75
CA GLU A 187 -11.38 -15.18 21.23
C GLU A 187 -12.80 -14.91 20.72
N GLY A 188 -13.18 -15.43 19.55
CA GLY A 188 -14.28 -14.96 18.72
C GLY A 188 -13.92 -13.69 17.95
N VAL A 189 -14.48 -13.48 16.76
CA VAL A 189 -14.29 -12.25 15.96
C VAL A 189 -15.62 -11.50 15.84
N GLU A 190 -15.66 -10.23 16.25
CA GLU A 190 -16.87 -9.42 16.12
C GLU A 190 -16.97 -8.76 14.74
N ASN A 191 -15.87 -8.16 14.28
CA ASN A 191 -15.77 -7.46 13.01
C ASN A 191 -14.48 -7.87 12.28
N LEU A 192 -14.60 -8.21 11.01
CA LEU A 192 -13.49 -8.54 10.11
C LEU A 192 -13.43 -7.52 8.98
N ILE A 193 -12.24 -6.99 8.68
CA ILE A 193 -11.96 -6.21 7.48
C ILE A 193 -11.23 -7.07 6.46
N ILE A 194 -11.63 -6.97 5.19
CA ILE A 194 -10.96 -7.56 4.04
C ILE A 194 -10.71 -6.46 3.00
N TRP A 195 -9.45 -6.18 2.69
CA TRP A 195 -9.12 -5.30 1.56
C TRP A 195 -7.90 -5.85 0.80
N LEU A 196 -8.20 -6.50 -0.32
CA LEU A 196 -7.26 -7.30 -1.12
C LEU A 196 -7.59 -7.17 -2.61
N GLY A 197 -6.56 -7.37 -3.42
CA GLY A 197 -6.66 -7.46 -4.88
C GLY A 197 -5.96 -6.33 -5.64
N ALA A 198 -5.47 -5.29 -4.95
CA ALA A 198 -4.67 -4.27 -5.61
C ALA A 198 -3.40 -4.88 -6.24
N ASN A 199 -2.69 -5.77 -5.54
CA ASN A 199 -1.49 -6.44 -6.05
C ASN A 199 -1.71 -7.41 -7.22
N ASP A 200 -2.97 -7.73 -7.54
CA ASP A 200 -3.32 -8.48 -8.74
C ASP A 200 -3.20 -7.64 -10.02
N CYS A 201 -3.08 -6.31 -9.91
CA CYS A 201 -2.89 -5.39 -11.04
C CYS A 201 -1.83 -4.29 -10.81
N LEU A 202 -1.44 -4.00 -9.57
CA LEU A 202 -0.54 -2.88 -9.21
C LEU A 202 0.83 -2.97 -9.89
N GLY A 203 1.32 -4.19 -10.14
CA GLY A 203 2.61 -4.38 -10.81
C GLY A 203 2.66 -3.80 -12.22
N THR A 204 1.50 -3.56 -12.88
CA THR A 204 1.44 -2.92 -14.21
C THR A 204 2.01 -1.51 -14.19
N VAL A 205 1.56 -0.69 -13.25
CA VAL A 205 2.01 0.69 -13.07
C VAL A 205 3.35 0.75 -12.34
N GLY A 206 3.63 -0.23 -11.47
CA GLY A 206 4.90 -0.39 -10.79
C GLY A 206 6.06 -0.64 -11.75
N SER A 207 5.87 -1.46 -12.78
CA SER A 207 6.91 -1.75 -13.78
C SER A 207 6.75 -0.97 -15.10
N LEU A 208 5.69 -0.18 -15.26
CA LEU A 208 5.30 0.48 -16.51
C LEU A 208 5.31 -0.49 -17.72
N SER A 209 4.77 -1.68 -17.51
CA SER A 209 4.66 -2.71 -18.54
C SER A 209 3.43 -3.58 -18.30
N LEU A 210 2.78 -4.03 -19.36
CA LEU A 210 1.62 -4.90 -19.27
C LEU A 210 2.00 -6.37 -19.51
N LYS A 211 1.90 -7.22 -18.48
CA LYS A 211 2.15 -8.67 -18.53
C LYS A 211 0.91 -9.41 -18.03
N GLU A 212 0.02 -9.70 -18.96
CA GLU A 212 -1.27 -10.32 -18.66
C GLU A 212 -1.15 -11.81 -18.37
N MET A 213 -1.82 -12.25 -17.32
CA MET A 213 -2.02 -13.65 -17.04
C MET A 213 -3.02 -14.23 -18.04
N PRO A 214 -2.69 -15.30 -18.79
CA PRO A 214 -3.66 -15.97 -19.65
C PRO A 214 -4.80 -16.56 -18.82
N SER A 215 -6.04 -16.53 -19.34
CA SER A 215 -7.20 -17.16 -18.69
C SER A 215 -7.05 -18.67 -18.47
N THR A 216 -6.19 -19.32 -19.24
CA THR A 216 -5.86 -20.74 -19.14
C THR A 216 -4.75 -21.05 -18.14
N PHE A 217 -4.13 -20.04 -17.54
CA PHE A 217 -3.09 -20.23 -16.53
C PHE A 217 -3.68 -20.86 -15.26
N SER A 218 -3.12 -21.97 -14.81
CA SER A 218 -3.72 -22.80 -13.75
C SER A 218 -2.85 -22.99 -12.52
N SER A 219 -1.59 -22.54 -12.55
CA SER A 219 -0.70 -22.71 -11.39
C SER A 219 -1.17 -21.88 -10.20
N GLU A 220 -1.15 -22.51 -9.03
CA GLU A 220 -1.47 -21.89 -7.75
C GLU A 220 -0.21 -21.70 -6.90
N VAL A 221 0.97 -21.80 -7.52
CA VAL A 221 2.26 -21.47 -6.90
C VAL A 221 2.49 -19.95 -7.00
N PRO A 222 2.61 -19.21 -5.88
CA PRO A 222 2.77 -17.75 -5.90
C PRO A 222 3.90 -17.25 -6.80
N GLU A 223 5.10 -17.83 -6.70
CA GLU A 223 6.26 -17.46 -7.54
C GLU A 223 5.99 -17.57 -9.05
N GLU A 224 5.21 -18.56 -9.50
CA GLU A 224 4.93 -18.74 -10.94
C GLU A 224 3.97 -17.66 -11.47
N ARG A 225 3.05 -17.19 -10.61
CA ARG A 225 2.15 -16.07 -10.93
C ARG A 225 2.86 -14.73 -10.94
N GLY A 226 4.01 -14.61 -10.29
CA GLY A 226 4.86 -13.41 -10.29
C GLY A 226 5.38 -12.99 -11.67
N LYS A 227 5.32 -13.88 -12.68
CA LYS A 227 5.66 -13.56 -14.08
C LYS A 227 4.68 -12.60 -14.74
N PHE A 228 3.47 -12.52 -14.20
CA PHE A 228 2.39 -11.65 -14.65
C PHE A 228 2.17 -10.53 -13.64
N ASN A 229 1.71 -9.38 -14.12
CA ASN A 229 1.38 -8.24 -13.28
C ASN A 229 -0.06 -7.73 -13.48
N LEU A 230 -0.84 -8.39 -14.35
CA LEU A 230 -2.29 -8.24 -14.45
C LEU A 230 -2.95 -9.63 -14.43
N THR A 231 -3.60 -9.98 -13.32
CA THR A 231 -4.35 -11.24 -13.17
C THR A 231 -5.58 -11.23 -14.09
N HIS A 232 -5.90 -12.36 -14.72
CA HIS A 232 -7.12 -12.46 -15.55
C HIS A 232 -8.38 -12.43 -14.68
N PRO A 233 -9.47 -11.74 -15.08
CA PRO A 233 -10.73 -11.69 -14.32
C PRO A 233 -11.29 -13.05 -13.89
N ASP A 234 -11.28 -14.06 -14.78
CA ASP A 234 -11.74 -15.41 -14.42
C ASP A 234 -10.90 -16.10 -13.32
N ILE A 235 -9.59 -15.85 -13.30
CA ILE A 235 -8.69 -16.41 -12.28
C ILE A 235 -8.91 -15.64 -10.97
N PHE A 236 -8.97 -14.31 -11.03
CA PHE A 236 -9.29 -13.48 -9.89
C PHE A 236 -10.63 -13.89 -9.25
N LYS A 237 -11.66 -14.14 -10.05
CA LYS A 237 -12.96 -14.65 -9.59
C LYS A 237 -12.84 -15.95 -8.82
N LYS A 238 -12.10 -16.93 -9.35
CA LYS A 238 -11.87 -18.21 -8.67
C LYS A 238 -11.15 -18.01 -7.33
N ASP A 239 -10.11 -17.21 -7.31
CA ASP A 239 -9.33 -16.96 -6.10
C ASP A 239 -10.15 -16.19 -5.06
N TYR A 240 -10.95 -15.21 -5.48
CA TYR A 240 -11.79 -14.41 -4.58
C TYR A 240 -12.95 -15.23 -4.00
N ALA A 241 -13.59 -16.08 -4.81
CA ALA A 241 -14.58 -17.03 -4.31
C ALA A 241 -13.97 -17.99 -3.27
N THR A 242 -12.73 -18.44 -3.51
CA THR A 242 -11.98 -19.29 -2.56
C THR A 242 -11.67 -18.53 -1.27
N LEU A 243 -11.24 -17.27 -1.36
CA LEU A 243 -11.04 -16.39 -0.21
C LEU A 243 -12.32 -16.27 0.64
N ILE A 244 -13.44 -15.91 0.02
CA ILE A 244 -14.71 -15.73 0.73
C ILE A 244 -15.20 -17.03 1.36
N ALA A 245 -15.11 -18.16 0.65
CA ALA A 245 -15.45 -19.47 1.20
C ALA A 245 -14.57 -19.83 2.42
N SER A 246 -13.26 -19.56 2.33
CA SER A 246 -12.30 -19.84 3.40
C SER A 246 -12.53 -18.95 4.62
N VAL A 247 -12.83 -17.66 4.40
CA VAL A 247 -13.21 -16.73 5.47
C VAL A 247 -14.49 -17.19 6.17
N LYS A 248 -15.53 -17.57 5.41
CA LYS A 248 -16.79 -18.07 6.00
C LYS A 248 -16.61 -19.33 6.83
N ALA A 249 -15.66 -20.20 6.44
CA ALA A 249 -15.29 -21.36 7.24
C ALA A 249 -14.51 -20.96 8.51
N ALA A 250 -13.70 -19.89 8.43
CA ALA A 250 -12.83 -19.42 9.50
C ALA A 250 -13.54 -18.68 10.65
N ILE A 251 -14.70 -18.08 10.38
CA ILE A 251 -15.38 -17.16 11.31
C ILE A 251 -16.77 -17.68 11.71
N SER A 252 -17.30 -17.14 12.81
CA SER A 252 -18.67 -17.39 13.22
C SER A 252 -19.68 -16.65 12.34
N ALA A 253 -20.91 -17.18 12.21
CA ALA A 253 -21.95 -16.59 11.36
C ALA A 253 -22.42 -15.20 11.80
N ASP A 254 -22.17 -14.81 13.05
CA ASP A 254 -22.46 -13.49 13.63
C ASP A 254 -21.34 -12.46 13.42
N THR A 255 -20.17 -12.89 12.92
CA THR A 255 -19.08 -11.96 12.55
C THR A 255 -19.55 -11.03 11.44
N ARG A 256 -19.40 -9.72 11.59
CA ARG A 256 -19.63 -8.75 10.51
C ARG A 256 -18.37 -8.59 9.67
N VAL A 257 -18.47 -8.68 8.35
CA VAL A 257 -17.35 -8.63 7.42
C VAL A 257 -17.45 -7.39 6.53
N PHE A 258 -16.42 -6.55 6.54
CA PHE A 258 -16.33 -5.32 5.76
C PHE A 258 -15.30 -5.47 4.64
N VAL A 259 -15.76 -5.42 3.40
CA VAL A 259 -14.95 -5.72 2.21
C VAL A 259 -14.75 -4.47 1.37
N GLY A 260 -13.50 -4.05 1.20
CA GLY A 260 -13.12 -2.87 0.40
C GLY A 260 -13.04 -3.17 -1.09
N THR A 261 -13.53 -2.26 -1.93
CA THR A 261 -13.30 -2.29 -3.40
C THR A 261 -11.85 -1.88 -3.73
N ILE A 262 -11.30 -2.42 -4.81
CA ILE A 262 -9.95 -2.14 -5.29
C ILE A 262 -9.93 -0.74 -5.93
N PRO A 263 -9.04 0.16 -5.48
CA PRO A 263 -8.83 1.43 -6.16
C PRO A 263 -8.15 1.25 -7.52
N TYR A 264 -8.44 2.14 -8.47
CA TYR A 264 -7.69 2.20 -9.72
C TYR A 264 -6.21 2.45 -9.42
N VAL A 265 -5.37 1.45 -9.70
CA VAL A 265 -3.92 1.51 -9.47
C VAL A 265 -3.22 2.54 -10.34
N THR A 266 -3.94 3.17 -11.27
CA THR A 266 -3.49 4.20 -12.22
C THR A 266 -3.68 5.62 -11.67
N ILE A 267 -4.34 5.79 -10.52
CA ILE A 267 -4.53 7.08 -9.84
C ILE A 267 -3.30 7.50 -9.02
N PRO A 268 -2.65 6.62 -8.24
CA PRO A 268 -1.51 7.00 -7.41
C PRO A 268 -0.40 7.71 -8.21
N PRO A 269 0.27 8.72 -7.64
CA PRO A 269 1.21 9.56 -8.37
C PRO A 269 2.43 8.85 -8.93
N ILE A 270 2.74 7.60 -8.57
CA ILE A 270 3.86 6.81 -9.08
C ILE A 270 3.93 6.83 -10.62
N THR A 271 2.76 6.96 -11.25
CA THR A 271 2.64 7.28 -12.66
C THR A 271 1.98 8.63 -12.89
N GLN A 272 2.39 9.31 -13.96
CA GLN A 272 1.81 10.56 -14.40
C GLN A 272 1.43 10.46 -15.87
N GLY A 273 0.23 10.97 -16.19
CA GLY A 273 -0.20 11.19 -17.58
C GLY A 273 0.66 12.26 -18.27
N ILE A 274 1.07 11.96 -19.51
CA ILE A 274 1.97 12.78 -20.35
C ILE A 274 1.32 12.92 -21.74
N GLY A 275 1.33 14.15 -22.26
CA GLY A 275 0.68 14.47 -23.53
C GLY A 275 -0.76 14.93 -23.32
N LYS A 276 -1.59 14.78 -24.36
CA LYS A 276 -2.95 15.30 -24.35
C LYS A 276 -3.85 14.43 -23.50
N LEU A 277 -4.71 15.08 -22.71
CA LEU A 277 -5.92 14.48 -22.14
C LEU A 277 -7.12 15.02 -22.92
N PRO A 278 -7.76 14.23 -23.80
CA PRO A 278 -8.97 14.63 -24.50
C PRO A 278 -10.09 14.99 -23.51
N ALA A 279 -10.90 16.00 -23.83
CA ALA A 279 -11.96 16.51 -22.93
C ALA A 279 -13.02 15.45 -22.57
N ASP A 280 -13.22 14.47 -23.44
CA ASP A 280 -14.15 13.35 -23.32
C ASP A 280 -13.49 12.05 -22.83
N SER A 281 -12.20 12.10 -22.46
CA SER A 281 -11.42 10.97 -21.99
C SER A 281 -10.92 11.17 -20.56
N LYS A 282 -10.58 10.06 -19.91
CA LYS A 282 -9.83 10.01 -18.63
C LYS A 282 -8.36 9.65 -18.82
N TYR A 283 -7.96 9.35 -20.06
CA TYR A 283 -6.68 8.76 -20.39
C TYR A 283 -5.82 9.70 -21.24
N PHE A 284 -4.59 9.90 -20.80
CA PHE A 284 -3.55 10.64 -21.52
C PHE A 284 -2.96 9.77 -22.65
N ASP A 285 -2.22 10.39 -23.58
CA ASP A 285 -1.49 9.67 -24.63
C ASP A 285 -0.56 8.59 -24.04
N TYR A 286 0.21 8.95 -23.01
CA TYR A 286 1.14 8.08 -22.30
C TYR A 286 1.09 8.27 -20.78
N TYR A 287 1.57 7.27 -20.06
CA TYR A 287 1.79 7.29 -18.63
C TYR A 287 3.22 6.88 -18.35
N GLY A 288 3.99 7.80 -17.79
CA GLY A 288 5.39 7.58 -17.40
C GLY A 288 5.54 7.65 -15.88
N ARG A 289 6.80 7.53 -15.41
CA ARG A 289 7.13 7.74 -13.99
C ARG A 289 6.75 9.15 -13.53
N PHE A 290 6.57 9.33 -12.24
CA PHE A 290 6.15 10.60 -11.62
C PHE A 290 7.08 11.79 -11.91
N PHE A 291 8.35 11.55 -12.23
CA PHE A 291 9.33 12.56 -12.65
C PHE A 291 9.39 12.80 -14.17
N ALA A 292 8.64 12.04 -14.97
CA ALA A 292 8.53 12.24 -16.40
C ALA A 292 7.41 13.24 -16.73
N ASN A 293 7.70 14.21 -17.60
CA ASN A 293 6.81 15.29 -18.00
C ASN A 293 6.98 15.61 -19.50
N GLU A 294 6.15 16.53 -20.03
CA GLU A 294 6.13 16.87 -21.46
C GLU A 294 7.47 17.38 -22.01
N HIS A 295 8.36 17.90 -21.15
CA HIS A 295 9.64 18.48 -21.56
C HIS A 295 10.79 17.46 -21.56
N ASN A 296 10.70 16.40 -20.75
CA ASN A 296 11.79 15.43 -20.57
C ASN A 296 11.42 13.98 -20.98
N PHE A 297 10.20 13.76 -21.48
CA PHE A 297 9.72 12.45 -21.88
C PHE A 297 9.97 12.17 -23.35
N ASN A 298 10.49 10.98 -23.64
CA ASN A 298 10.59 10.44 -24.98
C ASN A 298 10.01 9.01 -25.01
N PRO A 299 8.94 8.76 -25.78
CA PRO A 299 8.29 7.45 -25.80
C PRO A 299 9.19 6.32 -26.35
N PHE A 300 10.29 6.62 -27.04
CA PHE A 300 11.22 5.60 -27.52
C PHE A 300 12.22 5.14 -26.46
N PHE A 301 12.52 5.97 -25.46
CA PHE A 301 13.57 5.69 -24.46
C PHE A 301 13.02 5.47 -23.06
N ASN A 302 11.96 6.17 -22.68
CA ASN A 302 11.34 6.02 -21.37
C ASN A 302 10.36 4.84 -21.35
N SER A 303 10.31 4.17 -20.21
CA SER A 303 9.23 3.24 -19.87
C SER A 303 7.92 3.98 -19.83
N LYS A 304 6.87 3.30 -20.31
CA LYS A 304 5.55 3.89 -20.42
C LYS A 304 4.49 2.82 -20.55
N LEU A 305 3.29 3.20 -20.15
CA LEU A 305 2.05 2.61 -20.63
C LEU A 305 1.39 3.61 -21.57
N THR A 306 0.68 3.13 -22.58
CA THR A 306 -0.18 3.95 -23.44
C THR A 306 -1.51 4.21 -22.76
N GLY A 307 -2.24 5.24 -23.19
CA GLY A 307 -3.60 5.50 -22.72
C GLY A 307 -4.54 4.29 -22.86
N ALA A 308 -4.42 3.53 -23.96
CA ALA A 308 -5.20 2.31 -24.20
C ALA A 308 -4.85 1.17 -23.23
N GLU A 309 -3.57 1.03 -22.84
CA GLU A 309 -3.16 0.06 -21.82
C GLU A 309 -3.68 0.46 -20.43
N ILE A 310 -3.66 1.75 -20.09
CA ILE A 310 -4.27 2.25 -18.85
C ILE A 310 -5.77 2.03 -18.83
N GLU A 311 -6.47 2.32 -19.93
CA GLU A 311 -7.91 2.06 -20.07
C GLU A 311 -8.23 0.57 -19.85
N LYS A 312 -7.40 -0.32 -20.40
CA LYS A 312 -7.53 -1.77 -20.19
C LYS A 312 -7.31 -2.16 -18.72
N ILE A 313 -6.29 -1.61 -18.06
CA ILE A 313 -6.04 -1.87 -16.64
C ILE A 313 -7.22 -1.40 -15.79
N ASP A 314 -7.72 -0.18 -16.02
CA ASP A 314 -8.88 0.36 -15.30
C ASP A 314 -10.14 -0.49 -15.54
N ALA A 315 -10.38 -0.94 -16.78
CA ALA A 315 -11.48 -1.86 -17.10
C ALA A 315 -11.35 -3.21 -16.38
N THR A 316 -10.13 -3.76 -16.27
CA THR A 316 -9.91 -4.98 -15.47
C THR A 316 -10.15 -4.75 -13.97
N VAL A 317 -9.81 -3.56 -13.44
CA VAL A 317 -10.16 -3.19 -12.06
C VAL A 317 -11.69 -3.09 -11.89
N ASP A 318 -12.42 -2.58 -12.88
CA ASP A 318 -13.88 -2.57 -12.88
C ASP A 318 -14.45 -4.01 -12.82
N GLU A 319 -13.90 -4.93 -13.61
CA GLU A 319 -14.27 -6.35 -13.57
C GLU A 319 -13.96 -6.99 -12.21
N PHE A 320 -12.79 -6.73 -11.62
CA PHE A 320 -12.46 -7.21 -10.28
C PHE A 320 -13.45 -6.66 -9.25
N ASN A 321 -13.77 -5.37 -9.30
CA ASN A 321 -14.74 -4.76 -8.38
C ASN A 321 -16.15 -5.30 -8.59
N GLN A 322 -16.54 -5.65 -9.81
CA GLN A 322 -17.81 -6.35 -10.07
C GLN A 322 -17.82 -7.76 -9.45
N ILE A 323 -16.71 -8.49 -9.55
CA ILE A 323 -16.53 -9.79 -8.89
C ILE A 323 -16.66 -9.64 -7.38
N ILE A 324 -15.94 -8.69 -6.77
CA ILE A 324 -16.00 -8.43 -5.31
C ILE A 324 -17.45 -8.16 -4.89
N ARG A 325 -18.16 -7.28 -5.60
CA ARG A 325 -19.57 -6.96 -5.33
C ARG A 325 -20.46 -8.20 -5.40
N SER A 326 -20.28 -9.05 -6.41
CA SER A 326 -21.03 -10.29 -6.59
C SER A 326 -20.78 -11.30 -5.47
N GLU A 327 -19.51 -11.50 -5.09
CA GLU A 327 -19.12 -12.42 -4.02
C GLU A 327 -19.63 -11.95 -2.65
N VAL A 328 -19.48 -10.65 -2.35
CA VAL A 328 -20.02 -10.04 -1.11
C VAL A 328 -21.53 -10.17 -1.05
N SER A 329 -22.25 -9.86 -2.13
CA SER A 329 -23.71 -9.99 -2.18
C SER A 329 -24.20 -11.44 -2.02
N SER A 330 -23.37 -12.42 -2.39
CA SER A 330 -23.70 -13.85 -2.30
C SER A 330 -23.25 -14.47 -0.98
N ALA A 331 -22.36 -13.80 -0.23
CA ALA A 331 -21.76 -14.34 0.98
C ALA A 331 -22.73 -14.39 2.18
N GLY A 332 -23.61 -13.40 2.30
CA GLY A 332 -24.63 -13.30 3.36
C GLY A 332 -24.83 -11.86 3.84
N ASP A 333 -25.89 -11.62 4.62
CA ASP A 333 -26.27 -10.27 5.10
C ASP A 333 -25.24 -9.64 6.04
N ASN A 334 -24.35 -10.45 6.64
CA ASN A 334 -23.25 -10.01 7.49
C ASN A 334 -22.01 -9.55 6.70
N PHE A 335 -22.03 -9.63 5.36
CA PHE A 335 -20.98 -9.10 4.49
C PHE A 335 -21.38 -7.72 3.94
N HIS A 336 -20.48 -6.76 4.06
CA HIS A 336 -20.75 -5.35 3.80
C HIS A 336 -19.66 -4.76 2.92
N LEU A 337 -20.05 -4.15 1.80
CA LEU A 337 -19.12 -3.50 0.90
C LEU A 337 -18.76 -2.08 1.39
N VAL A 338 -17.48 -1.70 1.20
CA VAL A 338 -16.96 -0.33 1.40
C VAL A 338 -16.32 0.14 0.09
N ASP A 339 -16.86 1.20 -0.52
CA ASP A 339 -16.46 1.62 -1.87
C ASP A 339 -15.22 2.55 -1.90
N LEU A 340 -14.06 1.99 -1.53
CA LEU A 340 -12.79 2.73 -1.50
C LEU A 340 -12.27 3.08 -2.90
N GLY A 341 -12.57 2.25 -3.90
CA GLY A 341 -12.25 2.55 -5.30
C GLY A 341 -13.03 3.76 -5.83
N GLY A 342 -14.32 3.86 -5.51
CA GLY A 342 -15.12 5.04 -5.82
C GLY A 342 -14.61 6.31 -5.12
N ILE A 343 -14.22 6.20 -3.84
CA ILE A 343 -13.65 7.31 -3.08
C ILE A 343 -12.33 7.78 -3.70
N LEU A 344 -11.37 6.89 -3.97
CA LEU A 344 -10.11 7.35 -4.56
C LEU A 344 -10.30 7.94 -5.97
N ASN A 345 -11.24 7.37 -6.73
CA ASN A 345 -11.62 7.91 -8.04
C ASN A 345 -12.18 9.33 -7.97
N SER A 346 -12.98 9.67 -6.95
CA SER A 346 -13.50 11.02 -6.77
C SER A 346 -12.41 12.01 -6.36
N LEU A 347 -11.39 11.56 -5.63
CA LEU A 347 -10.26 12.36 -5.18
C LEU A 347 -9.21 12.62 -6.27
N ALA A 348 -9.26 11.89 -7.38
CA ALA A 348 -8.27 12.00 -8.44
C ALA A 348 -8.35 13.36 -9.15
N VAL A 349 -7.22 14.05 -9.29
CA VAL A 349 -7.17 15.40 -9.85
C VAL A 349 -7.13 15.39 -11.39
N LYS A 350 -6.09 14.75 -11.96
CA LYS A 350 -5.80 14.85 -13.40
C LYS A 350 -6.84 14.17 -14.28
N ARG A 351 -7.19 12.91 -13.96
CA ARG A 351 -8.19 12.13 -14.73
C ARG A 351 -9.58 12.77 -14.72
N ASN A 352 -9.87 13.62 -13.73
CA ASN A 352 -11.14 14.32 -13.59
C ASN A 352 -11.08 15.77 -14.09
N HIS A 353 -10.01 16.17 -14.81
CA HIS A 353 -9.86 17.51 -15.37
C HIS A 353 -9.81 18.65 -14.33
N LEU A 354 -9.29 18.38 -13.13
CA LEU A 354 -9.26 19.32 -12.01
C LEU A 354 -7.87 19.90 -11.72
N THR A 355 -6.93 19.86 -12.67
CA THR A 355 -5.55 20.35 -12.50
C THR A 355 -5.46 21.81 -12.05
N ASN A 356 -6.41 22.65 -12.45
CA ASN A 356 -6.46 24.07 -12.07
C ASN A 356 -7.08 24.33 -10.68
N SER A 357 -7.72 23.32 -10.09
CA SER A 357 -8.37 23.39 -8.78
C SER A 357 -8.11 22.09 -8.00
N PRO A 358 -6.85 21.79 -7.65
CA PRO A 358 -6.47 20.49 -7.11
C PRO A 358 -7.02 20.19 -5.72
N ASP A 359 -7.51 21.20 -4.99
CA ASP A 359 -8.18 21.05 -3.69
C ASP A 359 -9.67 20.69 -3.79
N GLU A 360 -10.30 20.99 -4.93
CA GLU A 360 -11.74 20.76 -5.15
C GLU A 360 -12.18 19.30 -4.93
N PRO A 361 -11.44 18.25 -5.38
CA PRO A 361 -11.86 16.87 -5.13
C PRO A 361 -12.09 16.54 -3.66
N LEU A 362 -11.19 16.97 -2.77
CA LEU A 362 -11.31 16.67 -1.33
C LEU A 362 -12.44 17.49 -0.69
N ARG A 363 -12.61 18.75 -1.11
CA ARG A 363 -13.74 19.59 -0.67
C ARG A 363 -15.07 18.99 -1.08
N ALA A 364 -15.22 18.62 -2.35
CA ALA A 364 -16.43 18.02 -2.90
C ALA A 364 -16.76 16.69 -2.23
N TYR A 365 -15.75 15.84 -1.98
CA TYR A 365 -15.93 14.59 -1.24
C TYR A 365 -16.53 14.83 0.14
N TYR A 366 -15.92 15.69 0.96
CA TYR A 366 -16.43 15.95 2.31
C TYR A 366 -17.75 16.73 2.31
N GLN A 367 -17.96 17.64 1.34
CA GLN A 367 -19.26 18.30 1.16
C GLN A 367 -20.37 17.30 0.84
N SER A 368 -20.10 16.26 0.03
CA SER A 368 -21.07 15.20 -0.26
C SER A 368 -21.47 14.38 0.98
N LEU A 369 -20.61 14.37 2.00
CA LEU A 369 -20.86 13.76 3.31
C LEU A 369 -21.49 14.74 4.32
N GLY A 370 -21.73 15.99 3.93
CA GLY A 370 -22.24 17.06 4.80
C GLY A 370 -21.20 17.60 5.80
N LEU A 371 -19.90 17.48 5.50
CA LEU A 371 -18.80 17.77 6.43
C LEU A 371 -17.86 18.87 5.91
N SER A 372 -18.40 20.07 5.72
CA SER A 372 -17.64 21.20 5.18
C SER A 372 -16.58 21.78 6.14
N ASP A 373 -16.60 21.39 7.42
CA ASP A 373 -15.68 21.81 8.48
C ASP A 373 -14.65 20.73 8.86
N HIS A 374 -14.46 19.73 8.01
CA HIS A 374 -13.52 18.64 8.26
C HIS A 374 -12.07 19.15 8.48
N PRO A 375 -11.30 18.63 9.46
CA PRO A 375 -9.95 19.13 9.78
C PRO A 375 -8.98 19.19 8.61
N LEU A 376 -9.07 18.25 7.67
CA LEU A 376 -8.23 18.25 6.46
C LEU A 376 -8.49 19.45 5.54
N LEU A 377 -9.70 20.00 5.55
CA LEU A 377 -10.06 21.16 4.73
C LEU A 377 -9.54 22.48 5.31
N SER A 378 -9.07 22.46 6.55
CA SER A 378 -8.45 23.60 7.24
C SER A 378 -6.93 23.65 7.05
N LEU A 379 -6.33 22.63 6.44
CA LEU A 379 -4.91 22.64 6.11
C LEU A 379 -4.63 23.55 4.91
N ASP A 380 -3.47 24.20 4.92
CA ASP A 380 -3.02 25.07 3.83
C ASP A 380 -1.67 24.58 3.27
N PRO A 381 -1.61 24.21 1.97
CA PRO A 381 -2.74 24.02 1.06
C PRO A 381 -3.60 22.81 1.49
N VAL A 382 -4.84 22.72 0.99
CA VAL A 382 -5.67 21.52 1.23
C VAL A 382 -5.00 20.30 0.56
N PRO A 383 -4.88 19.14 1.26
CA PRO A 383 -4.29 17.94 0.69
C PRO A 383 -5.03 17.46 -0.56
N ASN A 384 -4.28 16.88 -1.48
CA ASN A 384 -4.82 16.32 -2.72
C ASN A 384 -4.04 15.10 -3.19
N ALA A 385 -4.55 14.43 -4.22
CA ALA A 385 -4.03 13.19 -4.78
C ALA A 385 -2.83 13.38 -5.73
N LEU A 386 -2.27 14.59 -5.87
CA LEU A 386 -1.06 14.81 -6.68
C LEU A 386 0.20 14.36 -5.93
N LEU A 387 1.30 14.23 -6.68
CA LEU A 387 2.65 14.05 -6.13
C LEU A 387 2.92 15.11 -5.06
N LEU A 388 3.56 14.71 -3.96
CA LEU A 388 4.02 15.63 -2.94
C LEU A 388 4.99 16.64 -3.57
N LYS A 389 4.64 17.93 -3.49
CA LYS A 389 5.55 19.01 -3.85
C LYS A 389 5.95 19.77 -2.60
N THR A 390 7.23 20.05 -2.46
CA THR A 390 7.75 20.87 -1.38
C THR A 390 8.46 22.11 -1.93
N GLN A 391 8.74 23.04 -1.03
CA GLN A 391 9.67 24.13 -1.25
C GLN A 391 10.16 24.54 0.13
N ASN A 392 11.49 24.52 0.36
CA ASN A 392 12.12 24.81 1.65
C ASN A 392 11.48 23.99 2.78
N SER A 393 11.38 22.67 2.60
CA SER A 393 10.75 21.72 3.53
C SER A 393 9.31 22.06 3.93
N THR A 394 8.62 22.87 3.14
CA THR A 394 7.21 23.20 3.32
C THR A 394 6.40 22.60 2.18
N ARG A 395 5.32 21.89 2.51
CA ARG A 395 4.42 21.31 1.51
C ARG A 395 3.74 22.41 0.68
N LYS A 396 3.70 22.22 -0.64
CA LYS A 396 3.03 23.08 -1.62
C LYS A 396 1.90 22.40 -2.39
N SER A 397 1.88 21.06 -2.45
CA SER A 397 0.77 20.28 -3.02
C SER A 397 0.88 18.82 -2.59
N GLY A 398 -0.17 18.04 -2.84
CA GLY A 398 -0.20 16.61 -2.54
C GLY A 398 -0.41 16.34 -1.05
N GLY A 399 0.14 15.22 -0.58
CA GLY A 399 0.10 14.82 0.83
C GLY A 399 -0.99 13.81 1.19
N LEU A 400 -1.81 13.34 0.23
CA LEU A 400 -2.65 12.15 0.44
C LEU A 400 -1.89 10.84 0.19
N PHE A 401 -0.82 10.89 -0.60
CA PHE A 401 0.10 9.78 -0.85
C PHE A 401 1.45 10.02 -0.17
N SER A 402 2.11 8.94 0.18
CA SER A 402 3.44 8.92 0.78
C SER A 402 4.55 9.06 -0.28
N LEU A 403 5.83 9.02 0.14
CA LEU A 403 6.96 9.28 -0.76
C LEU A 403 7.17 8.22 -1.85
N ASP A 404 6.65 7.01 -1.65
CA ASP A 404 6.65 5.99 -2.71
C ASP A 404 5.65 6.28 -3.83
N SER A 405 4.80 7.29 -3.64
CA SER A 405 3.78 7.72 -4.61
C SER A 405 2.75 6.63 -4.97
N VAL A 406 2.66 5.56 -4.16
CA VAL A 406 1.69 4.46 -4.31
C VAL A 406 0.76 4.43 -3.10
N HIS A 407 1.35 4.39 -1.92
CA HIS A 407 0.63 4.13 -0.68
C HIS A 407 0.16 5.44 -0.03
N PRO A 408 -0.96 5.41 0.69
CA PRO A 408 -1.46 6.57 1.41
C PRO A 408 -0.43 7.14 2.40
N SER A 409 -0.48 8.45 2.59
CA SER A 409 0.11 9.08 3.78
C SER A 409 -0.70 8.74 5.03
N THR A 410 -0.29 9.22 6.20
CA THR A 410 -1.02 8.98 7.45
C THR A 410 -2.43 9.59 7.38
N ILE A 411 -2.58 10.79 6.81
CA ILE A 411 -3.92 11.36 6.58
C ILE A 411 -4.72 10.61 5.50
N GLY A 412 -4.05 10.07 4.48
CA GLY A 412 -4.70 9.23 3.47
C GLY A 412 -5.25 7.93 4.07
N TYR A 413 -4.51 7.31 4.99
CA TYR A 413 -5.02 6.19 5.79
C TYR A 413 -6.18 6.59 6.71
N GLY A 414 -6.18 7.82 7.23
CA GLY A 414 -7.30 8.39 7.96
C GLY A 414 -8.60 8.40 7.14
N ILE A 415 -8.53 8.78 5.85
CA ILE A 415 -9.70 8.78 4.95
C ILE A 415 -10.24 7.34 4.76
N ALA A 416 -9.35 6.35 4.59
CA ALA A 416 -9.76 4.95 4.49
C ALA A 416 -10.41 4.44 5.80
N ALA A 417 -9.82 4.77 6.96
CA ALA A 417 -10.38 4.43 8.27
C ALA A 417 -11.78 5.04 8.45
N GLU A 418 -11.95 6.29 8.05
CA GLU A 418 -13.22 7.01 8.12
C GLU A 418 -14.30 6.33 7.27
N ALA A 419 -13.97 5.90 6.04
CA ALA A 419 -14.89 5.21 5.15
C ALA A 419 -15.37 3.86 5.73
N PHE A 420 -14.46 3.08 6.31
CA PHE A 420 -14.82 1.84 7.01
C PHE A 420 -15.70 2.13 8.24
N LEU A 421 -15.34 3.11 9.07
CA LEU A 421 -16.13 3.48 10.25
C LEU A 421 -17.53 3.95 9.90
N ARG A 422 -17.71 4.69 8.79
CA ARG A 422 -19.03 5.07 8.27
C ARG A 422 -19.85 3.83 7.97
N LYS A 423 -19.30 2.88 7.22
CA LYS A 423 -20.01 1.65 6.90
C LYS A 423 -20.32 0.81 8.14
N MET A 424 -19.38 0.73 9.08
CA MET A 424 -19.57 0.05 10.37
C MET A 424 -20.70 0.69 11.18
N GLN A 425 -20.74 2.02 11.25
CA GLN A 425 -21.81 2.77 11.90
C GLN A 425 -23.17 2.49 11.23
N ASP A 426 -23.22 2.56 9.90
CA ASP A 426 -24.46 2.35 9.11
C ASP A 426 -25.11 0.98 9.36
N VAL A 427 -24.29 -0.05 9.60
CA VAL A 427 -24.78 -1.43 9.87
C VAL A 427 -24.89 -1.73 11.36
N GLY A 428 -24.72 -0.72 12.22
CA GLY A 428 -24.97 -0.82 13.66
C GLY A 428 -23.86 -1.48 14.48
N VAL A 429 -22.60 -1.41 14.04
CA VAL A 429 -21.47 -1.80 14.90
C VAL A 429 -21.41 -0.86 16.10
N LYS A 430 -21.33 -1.44 17.29
CA LYS A 430 -21.32 -0.66 18.54
C LYS A 430 -20.07 0.22 18.60
N ASP A 431 -20.25 1.46 19.05
CA ASP A 431 -19.20 2.48 19.21
C ASP A 431 -18.50 2.91 17.89
N ALA A 432 -18.88 2.34 16.74
CA ALA A 432 -18.41 2.79 15.43
C ALA A 432 -18.97 4.18 15.13
N ASN A 433 -18.11 5.18 15.23
CA ASN A 433 -18.43 6.55 14.90
C ASN A 433 -17.22 7.19 14.21
N PRO A 434 -17.33 7.63 12.94
CA PRO A 434 -16.27 8.33 12.24
C PRO A 434 -15.72 9.54 13.00
N LEU A 435 -16.56 10.21 13.82
CA LEU A 435 -16.17 11.36 14.64
C LEU A 435 -15.24 10.98 15.81
N HIS A 436 -15.07 9.69 16.12
CA HIS A 436 -14.10 9.22 17.11
C HIS A 436 -12.68 9.09 16.55
N LEU A 437 -12.47 9.31 15.24
CA LEU A 437 -11.12 9.45 14.71
C LEU A 437 -10.47 10.72 15.25
N ASP A 438 -9.33 10.57 15.92
CA ASP A 438 -8.52 11.70 16.38
C ASP A 438 -7.74 12.31 15.22
N TRP A 439 -8.43 13.09 14.38
CA TRP A 439 -7.83 13.80 13.25
C TRP A 439 -6.70 14.73 13.66
N ARG A 440 -6.74 15.29 14.88
CA ARG A 440 -5.64 16.12 15.40
C ARG A 440 -4.38 15.27 15.53
N GLN A 441 -4.47 14.09 16.13
CA GLN A 441 -3.33 13.19 16.26
C GLN A 441 -2.90 12.61 14.91
N ILE A 442 -3.84 12.22 14.04
CA ILE A 442 -3.54 11.70 12.69
C ILE A 442 -2.74 12.74 11.89
N ILE A 443 -3.19 14.02 11.86
CA ILE A 443 -2.48 15.10 11.17
C ILE A 443 -1.10 15.35 11.81
N ALA A 444 -1.01 15.33 13.14
CA ALA A 444 0.26 15.56 13.84
C ALA A 444 1.29 14.43 13.61
N GLN A 445 0.85 13.24 13.23
CA GLN A 445 1.73 12.08 12.98
C GLN A 445 2.09 11.92 11.50
N ASP A 446 1.44 12.69 10.62
CA ASP A 446 1.82 12.76 9.22
C ASP A 446 3.06 13.64 9.04
N SER A 447 4.22 13.01 9.08
CA SER A 447 5.51 13.69 8.97
C SER A 447 5.72 14.39 7.62
N LEU A 448 5.01 13.99 6.56
CA LEU A 448 5.06 14.67 5.25
C LEU A 448 4.29 15.99 5.27
N LEU A 449 3.36 16.17 6.21
CA LEU A 449 2.69 17.43 6.45
C LEU A 449 3.45 18.30 7.45
N GLN A 450 3.93 17.69 8.54
CA GLN A 450 4.54 18.44 9.64
C GLN A 450 5.98 18.88 9.34
N SER A 451 6.76 18.01 8.69
CA SER A 451 8.17 18.25 8.40
C SER A 451 8.63 17.38 7.22
N PRO A 452 8.20 17.70 5.98
CA PRO A 452 8.69 17.00 4.80
C PRO A 452 10.23 16.89 4.78
N PRO A 453 10.81 15.77 4.28
CA PRO A 453 12.26 15.64 4.19
C PRO A 453 12.87 16.74 3.31
N ALA A 454 13.95 17.38 3.79
CA ALA A 454 14.59 18.52 3.10
C ALA A 454 15.03 18.17 1.67
N LEU A 455 15.62 16.98 1.50
CA LEU A 455 16.16 16.53 0.22
C LEU A 455 15.10 16.06 -0.80
N TRP A 456 13.80 16.08 -0.46
CA TRP A 456 12.77 15.62 -1.40
C TRP A 456 12.77 16.41 -2.71
N ASP A 457 12.89 17.74 -2.64
CA ASP A 457 12.93 18.59 -3.83
C ASP A 457 14.16 18.28 -4.71
N ASP A 458 15.32 18.01 -4.11
CA ASP A 458 16.53 17.62 -4.84
C ASP A 458 16.40 16.29 -5.55
N ILE A 459 15.80 15.28 -4.89
CA ILE A 459 15.53 13.98 -5.54
C ILE A 459 14.63 14.19 -6.76
N ILE A 460 13.54 14.94 -6.62
CA ILE A 460 12.60 15.19 -7.72
C ILE A 460 13.28 15.98 -8.85
N ASN A 461 13.99 17.06 -8.52
CA ASN A 461 14.70 17.87 -9.51
C ASN A 461 15.80 17.07 -10.23
N GLY A 462 16.55 16.25 -9.49
CA GLY A 462 17.56 15.35 -10.04
C GLY A 462 16.95 14.31 -10.99
N ALA A 463 15.79 13.76 -10.62
CA ALA A 463 15.02 12.83 -11.43
C ALA A 463 14.46 13.46 -12.70
N GLU A 464 13.90 14.67 -12.61
CA GLU A 464 13.38 15.40 -13.77
C GLU A 464 14.48 15.80 -14.76
N ARG A 465 15.67 16.18 -14.26
CA ARG A 465 16.82 16.55 -15.12
C ARG A 465 17.43 15.36 -15.85
N ASN A 466 17.34 14.15 -15.27
CA ASN A 466 17.95 12.94 -15.79
C ASN A 466 16.95 11.78 -15.92
N SER A 467 15.76 12.07 -16.48
CA SER A 467 14.62 11.14 -16.49
C SER A 467 14.95 9.75 -17.03
N ILE A 468 15.79 9.64 -18.07
CA ILE A 468 16.20 8.35 -18.65
C ILE A 468 17.06 7.55 -17.68
N LEU A 469 18.04 8.18 -17.02
CA LEU A 469 18.91 7.51 -16.04
C LEU A 469 18.09 7.00 -14.85
N TRP A 470 17.20 7.84 -14.33
CA TRP A 470 16.34 7.47 -13.21
C TRP A 470 15.34 6.38 -13.59
N ASP A 471 14.83 6.37 -14.82
CA ASP A 471 13.99 5.27 -15.29
C ASP A 471 14.75 3.93 -15.37
N VAL A 472 16.05 3.96 -15.70
CA VAL A 472 16.93 2.78 -15.63
C VAL A 472 17.15 2.34 -14.18
N ILE A 473 17.44 3.28 -13.27
CA ILE A 473 17.60 2.98 -11.84
C ILE A 473 16.32 2.33 -11.27
N PHE A 474 15.14 2.90 -11.59
CA PHE A 474 13.85 2.35 -11.17
C PHE A 474 13.55 0.96 -11.76
N LYS A 475 14.04 0.63 -12.97
CA LYS A 475 13.92 -0.72 -13.54
C LYS A 475 14.79 -1.76 -12.86
N VAL A 476 15.93 -1.33 -12.34
CA VAL A 476 16.84 -2.23 -11.62
C VAL A 476 16.35 -2.43 -10.19
N LEU A 477 15.68 -1.43 -9.61
CA LEU A 477 15.17 -1.45 -8.23
C LEU A 477 13.80 -2.10 -8.03
N GLY A 478 12.99 -2.26 -9.08
CA GLY A 478 11.60 -2.76 -8.98
C GLY A 478 11.29 -3.81 -10.04
#